data_AF-A0ABD2MT68-F1
#
_entry.id   AF-A0ABD2MT68-F1
#
_cell.length_a   1.000
_cell.length_b   1.000
_cell.length_c   1.000
_cell.angle_alpha   90.00
_cell.angle_beta   90.00
_cell.angle_gamma   90.00
#
_symmetry.space_group_name_H-M   'P 1'
#
loop_
_entity.id
_entity.type
_entity.pdbx_description
1 polymer ?
#
loop_
_entity_poly.entity_id
_entity_poly.type
_entity_poly.pdbx_seq_one_letter_code
_entity_poly.pdbx_strand_id
1 'polypeptide(L)'
;MEDESLKTDENSENCGYAQEFSQFERSRTEPSEPGYEEAAALSASSSLNDDLDELANSDCESEIYNLSDDNSDDIISHFMEVACGEAEERLRAKRQARAEAREIRMRELEKQQKEQEENADRQFDMLAEPMVRTTRTSVNRYMSSRRSSEDSLEDSGSLRELRHELKEVEDKFRKAMITNAQLDNEKSALTYQIELLKDKLQELEEEQSQLKREHREKCREHDQLKRLCTKLKRDLEVAQAELDERNQLIKEHGLVIVCEEASEESNGDISVNSLGTPKKSLVKIENAQLLENGVGTLDIRLSKFMKEKRDLEDEICHLKLELEEERSRKRKSHSISSTNGPMSDYDIDSDLQRDGNSLLADYKFRAQKAEQDVATLQATVARLESQVVRYKAASEASEKLEETLKSEKRKLQREARDAISRAEELETSNLHLLKRLDKLKNAKSTLLKEL
;
A
#
# COMPACT_ATOMS: atom_id res chain seq x y z
N MET A 1 -6.71 -8.42 -58.52
CA MET A 1 -8.12 -8.79 -58.32
C MET A 1 -8.11 -10.00 -57.39
N GLU A 2 -7.73 -9.81 -56.11
CA GLU A 2 -8.55 -9.19 -55.04
C GLU A 2 -9.84 -10.02 -54.86
N ASP A 3 -10.19 -10.65 -53.75
CA ASP A 3 -9.81 -10.48 -52.35
C ASP A 3 -9.99 -11.81 -51.59
N GLU A 4 -8.97 -12.24 -50.86
CA GLU A 4 -9.07 -13.13 -49.72
C GLU A 4 -8.47 -12.38 -48.53
N SER A 5 -9.30 -12.00 -47.55
CA SER A 5 -8.96 -11.83 -46.12
C SER A 5 -9.96 -10.87 -45.46
N LEU A 6 -10.71 -11.36 -44.48
CA LEU A 6 -11.25 -10.63 -43.31
C LEU A 6 -12.38 -11.46 -42.69
N LYS A 7 -12.00 -12.37 -41.78
CA LYS A 7 -12.83 -12.78 -40.63
C LYS A 7 -12.06 -13.79 -39.79
N THR A 8 -11.33 -13.28 -38.81
CA THR A 8 -11.07 -13.86 -37.49
C THR A 8 -10.01 -12.97 -36.84
N ASP A 9 -10.37 -12.15 -35.85
CA ASP A 9 -9.47 -11.64 -34.80
C ASP A 9 -10.21 -10.66 -33.86
N GLU A 10 -11.27 -11.12 -33.19
CA GLU A 10 -11.89 -10.38 -32.07
C GLU A 10 -11.97 -11.19 -30.77
N ASN A 11 -11.32 -12.37 -30.69
CA ASN A 11 -11.40 -13.25 -29.51
C ASN A 11 -10.07 -13.52 -28.80
N SER A 12 -8.99 -12.80 -29.11
CA SER A 12 -7.68 -13.01 -28.46
C SER A 12 -7.32 -11.98 -27.37
N GLU A 13 -8.00 -10.83 -27.29
CA GLU A 13 -7.62 -9.77 -26.34
C GLU A 13 -8.25 -9.92 -24.94
N ASN A 14 -9.28 -10.76 -24.78
CA ASN A 14 -9.98 -10.93 -23.50
C ASN A 14 -9.45 -12.08 -22.63
N CYS A 15 -8.38 -12.77 -23.05
CA CYS A 15 -7.74 -13.86 -22.31
C CYS A 15 -6.50 -13.42 -21.51
N GLY A 16 -5.90 -12.26 -21.85
CA GLY A 16 -4.68 -11.76 -21.19
C GLY A 16 -4.89 -11.26 -19.76
N TYR A 17 -6.03 -10.62 -19.47
CA TYR A 17 -6.29 -10.03 -18.15
C TYR A 17 -6.65 -11.05 -17.05
N ALA A 18 -7.10 -12.26 -17.42
CA ALA A 18 -7.42 -13.31 -16.46
C ALA A 18 -6.17 -14.12 -16.03
N GLN A 19 -5.10 -14.08 -16.81
CA GLN A 19 -3.90 -14.89 -16.57
C GLN A 19 -2.88 -14.21 -15.64
N GLU A 20 -2.86 -12.87 -15.57
CA GLU A 20 -1.98 -12.13 -14.67
C GLU A 20 -2.47 -12.12 -13.21
N PHE A 21 -3.79 -12.22 -12.97
CA PHE A 21 -4.33 -12.40 -11.61
C PHE A 21 -3.96 -13.76 -11.00
N SER A 22 -3.83 -14.80 -11.82
CA SER A 22 -3.46 -16.16 -11.36
C SER A 22 -1.97 -16.31 -11.04
N GLN A 23 -1.10 -15.43 -11.56
CA GLN A 23 0.35 -15.51 -11.30
C GLN A 23 0.78 -14.72 -10.05
N PHE A 24 -0.04 -13.78 -9.57
CA PHE A 24 0.26 -13.02 -8.35
C PHE A 24 -0.11 -13.76 -7.05
N GLU A 25 -0.96 -14.79 -7.10
CA GLU A 25 -1.29 -15.62 -5.92
C GLU A 25 -0.26 -16.72 -5.61
N ARG A 26 0.71 -17.01 -6.49
CA ARG A 26 1.66 -18.13 -6.31
C ARG A 26 2.99 -17.78 -5.63
N SER A 27 3.17 -16.55 -5.16
CA SER A 27 4.43 -16.10 -4.52
C SER A 27 4.26 -15.63 -3.07
N ARG A 28 3.14 -15.94 -2.41
CA ARG A 28 3.07 -15.89 -0.94
C ARG A 28 3.61 -17.18 -0.34
N THR A 29 4.86 -17.15 0.08
CA THR A 29 5.36 -18.03 1.15
C THR A 29 4.52 -17.80 2.40
N GLU A 30 3.84 -18.85 2.85
CA GLU A 30 3.14 -18.89 4.14
C GLU A 30 4.13 -18.56 5.28
N PRO A 31 3.83 -17.61 6.18
CA PRO A 31 4.55 -17.53 7.43
C PRO A 31 4.06 -18.68 8.31
N SER A 32 4.98 -19.57 8.66
CA SER A 32 4.81 -20.62 9.67
C SER A 32 4.25 -20.03 10.97
N GLU A 33 3.16 -20.62 11.47
CA GLU A 33 2.61 -20.36 12.80
C GLU A 33 3.70 -20.48 13.88
N PRO A 34 3.93 -19.45 14.72
CA PRO A 34 4.64 -19.65 15.97
C PRO A 34 3.66 -20.27 16.97
N GLY A 35 4.02 -21.48 17.42
CA GLY A 35 3.30 -22.21 18.44
C GLY A 35 3.16 -21.43 19.75
N TYR A 36 2.04 -21.68 20.40
CA TYR A 36 1.70 -21.26 21.75
C TYR A 36 2.83 -21.54 22.75
N GLU A 37 3.47 -20.48 23.26
CA GLU A 37 4.09 -20.46 24.58
C GLU A 37 3.37 -19.44 25.47
N GLU A 38 2.36 -19.96 26.16
CA GLU A 38 1.73 -19.37 27.33
C GLU A 38 2.67 -19.52 28.53
N ALA A 39 3.47 -18.50 28.84
CA ALA A 39 3.99 -18.25 30.18
C ALA A 39 4.69 -16.88 30.26
N ALA A 40 4.43 -16.15 31.35
CA ALA A 40 5.09 -14.90 31.76
C ALA A 40 4.57 -13.58 31.14
N ALA A 41 3.30 -13.25 31.36
CA ALA A 41 2.84 -11.84 31.33
C ALA A 41 1.93 -11.46 32.52
N LEU A 42 1.96 -12.24 33.62
CA LEU A 42 1.13 -12.02 34.82
C LEU A 42 1.82 -11.16 35.91
N SER A 43 2.87 -10.39 35.59
CA SER A 43 3.58 -9.56 36.58
C SER A 43 3.83 -8.10 36.16
N ALA A 44 3.06 -7.57 35.20
CA ALA A 44 3.14 -6.15 34.82
C ALA A 44 1.82 -5.37 35.06
N SER A 45 0.86 -5.96 35.78
CA SER A 45 -0.50 -5.43 35.95
C SER A 45 -0.67 -4.39 37.07
N SER A 46 0.42 -3.86 37.66
CA SER A 46 0.31 -2.94 38.80
C SER A 46 1.05 -1.62 38.66
N SER A 47 1.55 -1.25 37.48
CA SER A 47 2.27 0.03 37.29
C SER A 47 1.80 0.89 36.11
N LEU A 48 0.67 0.57 35.47
CA LEU A 48 0.19 1.30 34.28
C LEU A 48 -1.05 2.17 34.52
N ASN A 49 -1.42 2.38 35.79
CA ASN A 49 -2.54 3.28 36.15
C ASN A 49 -2.08 4.68 36.56
N ASP A 50 -0.78 4.92 36.72
CA ASP A 50 -0.24 6.24 37.11
C ASP A 50 0.31 7.05 35.92
N ASP A 51 0.47 6.46 34.73
CA ASP A 51 1.04 7.14 33.54
C ASP A 51 -0.02 7.77 32.61
N LEU A 52 -1.31 7.69 32.96
CA LEU A 52 -2.41 8.20 32.13
C LEU A 52 -2.70 9.70 32.30
N ASP A 53 -2.19 10.33 33.36
CA ASP A 53 -2.35 11.78 33.59
C ASP A 53 -1.11 12.62 33.21
N GLU A 54 0.04 11.99 32.92
CA GLU A 54 1.29 12.71 32.59
C GLU A 54 1.53 12.85 31.06
N LEU A 55 0.77 12.14 30.22
CA LEU A 55 0.80 12.29 28.76
C LEU A 55 -0.17 13.36 28.22
N ALA A 56 -0.99 13.96 29.07
CA ALA A 56 -1.89 15.05 28.69
C ALA A 56 -1.21 16.44 28.71
N ASN A 57 0.03 16.56 29.20
CA ASN A 57 0.77 17.82 29.33
C ASN A 57 2.26 17.68 28.96
N SER A 58 2.57 16.93 27.90
CA SER A 58 3.91 16.95 27.30
C SER A 58 3.90 17.80 26.03
N ASP A 59 4.17 19.09 26.24
CA ASP A 59 4.55 20.14 25.29
C ASP A 59 4.73 19.72 23.81
N CYS A 60 3.62 19.72 23.07
CA CYS A 60 3.63 19.67 21.60
C CYS A 60 4.05 21.01 20.96
N GLU A 61 4.42 22.03 21.75
CA GLU A 61 4.75 23.38 21.26
C GLU A 61 6.26 23.61 21.05
N SER A 62 7.14 22.68 21.41
CA SER A 62 8.58 22.95 21.50
C SER A 62 9.45 22.55 20.29
N GLU A 63 8.93 21.83 19.30
CA GLU A 63 9.72 21.39 18.13
C GLU A 63 9.37 22.10 16.79
N ILE A 64 8.50 23.13 16.81
CA ILE A 64 8.09 23.83 15.57
C ILE A 64 9.05 24.97 15.18
N TYR A 65 10.00 25.35 16.04
CA TYR A 65 10.98 26.41 15.74
C TYR A 65 12.34 25.82 15.44
N ASN A 66 12.56 25.26 14.25
CA ASN A 66 13.83 25.29 13.51
C ASN A 66 13.74 24.45 12.22
N LEU A 67 12.90 24.84 11.26
CA LEU A 67 13.12 24.44 9.86
C LEU A 67 12.69 25.60 8.93
N SER A 68 13.57 25.87 7.98
CA SER A 68 13.48 26.93 6.98
C SER A 68 12.18 26.88 6.18
N ASP A 69 11.70 28.07 5.82
CA ASP A 69 10.40 28.42 5.22
C ASP A 69 10.13 27.90 3.78
N ASP A 70 10.71 26.77 3.36
CA ASP A 70 10.65 26.28 1.97
C ASP A 70 9.90 24.94 1.76
N ASN A 71 9.47 24.23 2.81
CA ASN A 71 8.84 22.90 2.66
C ASN A 71 7.48 22.78 3.37
N SER A 72 6.50 23.57 2.94
CA SER A 72 5.12 23.45 3.41
C SER A 72 4.49 22.07 3.15
N ASP A 73 4.92 21.37 2.08
CA ASP A 73 4.40 20.05 1.71
C ASP A 73 4.90 18.92 2.64
N ASP A 74 6.14 19.02 3.15
CA ASP A 74 6.69 18.01 4.07
C ASP A 74 6.02 18.09 5.46
N ILE A 75 5.70 19.31 5.91
CA ILE A 75 5.00 19.55 7.19
C ILE A 75 3.56 18.98 7.13
N ILE A 76 2.87 19.18 5.99
CA ILE A 76 1.52 18.66 5.78
C ILE A 76 1.54 17.13 5.67
N SER A 77 2.53 16.56 4.98
CA SER A 77 2.71 15.11 4.87
C SER A 77 2.95 14.46 6.24
N HIS A 78 3.86 15.03 7.02
CA HIS A 78 4.19 14.53 8.36
C HIS A 78 2.98 14.63 9.32
N PHE A 79 2.25 15.75 9.28
CA PHE A 79 1.03 15.91 10.08
C PHE A 79 -0.07 14.89 9.71
N MET A 80 -0.26 14.61 8.41
CA MET A 80 -1.23 13.60 7.96
C MET A 80 -0.82 12.17 8.36
N GLU A 81 0.47 11.87 8.37
CA GLU A 81 1.01 10.57 8.74
C GLU A 81 0.82 10.29 10.24
N VAL A 82 1.14 11.26 11.09
CA VAL A 82 0.89 11.22 12.54
C VAL A 82 -0.61 11.09 12.85
N ALA A 83 -1.46 11.90 12.19
CA ALA A 83 -2.91 11.83 12.36
C ALA A 83 -3.53 10.50 11.89
N CYS A 84 -2.96 9.87 10.85
CA CYS A 84 -3.39 8.55 10.40
C CYS A 84 -2.98 7.45 11.38
N GLY A 85 -1.75 7.50 11.91
CA GLY A 85 -1.24 6.55 12.90
C GLY A 85 -2.08 6.55 14.19
N GLU A 86 -2.36 7.74 14.74
CA GLU A 86 -3.21 7.86 15.93
C GLU A 86 -4.64 7.34 15.70
N ALA A 87 -5.20 7.54 14.51
CA ALA A 87 -6.53 7.05 14.18
C ALA A 87 -6.56 5.52 14.06
N GLU A 88 -5.49 4.92 13.54
CA GLU A 88 -5.33 3.48 13.42
C GLU A 88 -5.13 2.80 14.79
N GLU A 89 -4.32 3.38 15.67
CA GLU A 89 -4.15 2.91 17.05
C GLU A 89 -5.45 2.99 17.85
N ARG A 90 -6.20 4.09 17.75
CA ARG A 90 -7.54 4.21 18.36
C ARG A 90 -8.51 3.15 17.84
N LEU A 91 -8.45 2.83 16.55
CA LEU A 91 -9.29 1.77 15.96
C LEU A 91 -8.88 0.39 16.47
N ARG A 92 -7.58 0.11 16.56
CA ARG A 92 -7.02 -1.13 17.08
C ARG A 92 -7.39 -1.35 18.55
N ALA A 93 -7.27 -0.31 19.38
CA ALA A 93 -7.70 -0.35 20.78
C ALA A 93 -9.21 -0.62 20.91
N LYS A 94 -10.03 -0.01 20.04
CA LYS A 94 -11.47 -0.26 20.02
C LYS A 94 -11.83 -1.68 19.58
N ARG A 95 -11.09 -2.26 18.63
CA ARG A 95 -11.22 -3.66 18.21
C ARG A 95 -10.83 -4.61 19.34
N GLN A 96 -9.73 -4.34 20.03
CA GLN A 96 -9.28 -5.13 21.18
C GLN A 96 -10.29 -5.08 22.34
N ALA A 97 -10.78 -3.90 22.71
CA ALA A 97 -11.81 -3.76 23.74
C ALA A 97 -13.12 -4.49 23.40
N ARG A 98 -13.50 -4.54 22.11
CA ARG A 98 -14.65 -5.33 21.65
C ARG A 98 -14.37 -6.83 21.76
N ALA A 99 -13.18 -7.29 21.38
CA ALA A 99 -12.78 -8.68 21.52
C ALA A 99 -12.78 -9.14 22.99
N GLU A 100 -12.21 -8.33 23.88
CA GLU A 100 -12.21 -8.58 25.34
C GLU A 100 -13.64 -8.57 25.91
N ALA A 101 -14.51 -7.65 25.46
CA ALA A 101 -15.91 -7.63 25.86
C ALA A 101 -16.67 -8.91 25.42
N ARG A 102 -16.39 -9.42 24.22
CA ARG A 102 -16.94 -10.71 23.74
C ARG A 102 -16.44 -11.87 24.59
N GLU A 103 -15.16 -11.87 24.94
CA GLU A 103 -14.54 -12.93 25.74
C GLU A 103 -15.10 -12.97 27.17
N ILE A 104 -15.30 -11.81 27.80
CA ILE A 104 -15.94 -11.70 29.12
C ILE A 104 -17.38 -12.21 29.05
N ARG A 105 -18.14 -11.80 28.02
CA ARG A 105 -19.53 -12.22 27.84
C ARG A 105 -19.62 -13.74 27.60
N MET A 106 -18.70 -14.32 26.83
CA MET A 106 -18.63 -15.76 26.60
C MET A 106 -18.35 -16.54 27.90
N ARG A 107 -17.37 -16.09 28.72
CA ARG A 107 -17.11 -16.73 30.02
C ARG A 107 -18.31 -16.64 30.98
N GLU A 108 -19.01 -15.51 30.99
CA GLU A 108 -20.17 -15.33 31.86
C GLU A 108 -21.33 -16.25 31.45
N LEU A 109 -21.50 -16.47 30.14
CA LEU A 109 -22.50 -17.42 29.62
C LEU A 109 -22.16 -18.87 29.92
N GLU A 110 -20.90 -19.25 29.76
CA GLU A 110 -20.43 -20.59 30.12
C GLU A 110 -20.65 -20.86 31.63
N LYS A 111 -20.42 -19.84 32.46
CA LYS A 111 -20.72 -19.89 33.89
C LYS A 111 -22.22 -20.02 34.18
N GLN A 112 -23.08 -19.27 33.49
CA GLN A 112 -24.53 -19.38 33.65
C GLN A 112 -25.08 -20.73 33.19
N GLN A 113 -24.56 -21.28 32.09
CA GLN A 113 -24.94 -22.63 31.63
C GLN A 113 -24.55 -23.68 32.67
N LYS A 114 -23.33 -23.61 33.20
CA LYS A 114 -22.86 -24.52 34.23
C LYS A 114 -23.66 -24.41 35.53
N GLU A 115 -24.02 -23.20 35.95
CA GLU A 115 -24.86 -22.98 37.14
C GLU A 115 -26.29 -23.51 36.93
N GLN A 116 -26.85 -23.37 35.73
CA GLN A 116 -28.16 -23.94 35.39
C GLN A 116 -28.15 -25.47 35.35
N GLU A 117 -27.09 -26.08 34.81
CA GLU A 117 -26.89 -27.53 34.80
C GLU A 117 -26.77 -28.07 36.24
N GLU A 118 -25.94 -27.44 37.08
CA GLU A 118 -25.84 -27.79 38.50
C GLU A 118 -27.18 -27.62 39.24
N ASN A 119 -27.98 -26.61 38.89
CA ASN A 119 -29.27 -26.37 39.53
C ASN A 119 -30.35 -27.35 39.03
N ALA A 120 -30.29 -27.76 37.76
CA ALA A 120 -31.12 -28.82 37.21
C ALA A 120 -30.79 -30.18 37.86
N ASP A 121 -29.50 -30.48 38.06
CA ASP A 121 -29.03 -31.67 38.78
C ASP A 121 -29.50 -31.66 40.24
N ARG A 122 -29.39 -30.51 40.94
CA ARG A 122 -29.93 -30.37 42.32
C ARG A 122 -31.44 -30.55 42.38
N GLN A 123 -32.20 -30.03 41.41
CA GLN A 123 -33.64 -30.22 41.34
C GLN A 123 -34.01 -31.68 41.02
N PHE A 124 -33.22 -32.33 40.18
CA PHE A 124 -33.37 -33.75 39.85
C PHE A 124 -33.09 -34.63 41.07
N ASP A 125 -32.02 -34.37 41.83
CA ASP A 125 -31.69 -35.08 43.09
C ASP A 125 -32.76 -34.87 44.17
N MET A 126 -33.31 -33.66 44.31
CA MET A 126 -34.37 -33.35 45.26
C MET A 126 -35.71 -34.05 44.92
N LEU A 127 -35.94 -34.35 43.63
CA LEU A 127 -37.07 -35.13 43.14
C LEU A 127 -36.81 -36.64 43.14
N ALA A 128 -35.54 -37.06 43.19
CA ALA A 128 -35.10 -38.46 43.17
C ALA A 128 -34.98 -39.10 44.56
N GLU A 129 -34.97 -38.33 45.67
CA GLU A 129 -35.06 -38.92 47.01
C GLU A 129 -36.44 -39.57 47.26
N PRO A 130 -36.51 -40.89 47.51
CA PRO A 130 -37.74 -41.52 47.94
C PRO A 130 -38.00 -41.20 49.42
N MET A 131 -39.25 -40.86 49.77
CA MET A 131 -39.77 -40.80 51.14
C MET A 131 -39.52 -42.11 51.90
N VAL A 132 -38.32 -42.31 52.44
CA VAL A 132 -37.98 -43.45 53.30
C VAL A 132 -37.13 -42.95 54.46
N ARG A 133 -37.79 -42.35 55.45
CA ARG A 133 -37.46 -42.45 56.89
C ARG A 133 -38.46 -41.62 57.71
N THR A 134 -39.34 -42.31 58.43
CA THR A 134 -39.43 -42.24 59.91
C THR A 134 -40.53 -43.19 60.38
N THR A 135 -40.15 -44.42 60.72
CA THR A 135 -40.87 -45.22 61.72
C THR A 135 -40.28 -44.92 63.08
N ARG A 136 -41.07 -44.34 64.01
CA ARG A 136 -41.29 -44.85 65.38
C ARG A 136 -41.92 -43.80 66.32
N THR A 137 -43.15 -44.14 66.75
CA THR A 137 -43.69 -44.17 68.14
C THR A 137 -45.02 -43.44 68.36
N SER A 138 -45.94 -44.19 68.99
CA SER A 138 -46.88 -43.73 70.03
C SER A 138 -48.40 -43.76 69.74
N VAL A 139 -49.01 -44.87 70.18
CA VAL A 139 -50.25 -44.98 71.00
C VAL A 139 -51.62 -44.55 70.44
N ASN A 140 -52.49 -45.56 70.33
CA ASN A 140 -53.96 -45.61 70.48
C ASN A 140 -54.81 -44.33 70.35
N ARG A 141 -55.84 -44.41 69.51
CA ARG A 141 -57.22 -44.09 69.94
C ARG A 141 -58.26 -44.93 69.21
N TYR A 142 -58.84 -45.88 69.95
CA TYR A 142 -60.13 -46.47 69.63
C TYR A 142 -61.23 -45.43 69.82
N MET A 143 -62.24 -45.50 68.95
CA MET A 143 -63.68 -45.19 69.13
C MET A 143 -64.21 -44.45 67.90
N SER A 144 -64.96 -45.12 67.03
CA SER A 144 -66.43 -44.92 66.99
C SER A 144 -67.07 -45.54 65.74
N SER A 145 -67.98 -46.47 66.03
CA SER A 145 -69.26 -46.71 65.38
C SER A 145 -69.34 -47.09 63.89
N ARG A 146 -69.57 -48.40 63.72
CA ARG A 146 -70.41 -49.01 62.68
C ARG A 146 -71.74 -48.23 62.52
N ARG A 147 -72.11 -47.84 61.29
CA ARG A 147 -73.48 -47.83 60.72
C ARG A 147 -73.56 -46.98 59.45
N SER A 148 -73.64 -47.62 58.29
CA SER A 148 -74.55 -47.32 57.15
C SER A 148 -74.06 -48.16 55.96
N SER A 149 -74.71 -49.27 55.64
CA SER A 149 -75.84 -49.36 54.71
C SER A 149 -75.47 -48.87 53.31
N GLU A 150 -75.12 -49.83 52.46
CA GLU A 150 -75.47 -49.95 51.04
C GLU A 150 -76.35 -48.79 50.53
N ASP A 151 -75.74 -47.85 49.80
CA ASP A 151 -76.27 -47.32 48.52
C ASP A 151 -75.24 -46.34 47.92
N SER A 152 -74.75 -46.66 46.72
CA SER A 152 -73.98 -45.84 45.75
C SER A 152 -72.75 -46.58 45.20
N LEU A 153 -73.03 -47.61 44.39
CA LEU A 153 -72.04 -48.33 43.56
C LEU A 153 -72.02 -47.80 42.12
N GLU A 154 -72.11 -46.48 41.92
CA GLU A 154 -71.80 -45.87 40.62
C GLU A 154 -70.75 -44.73 40.70
N ASP A 155 -70.38 -44.24 41.88
CA ASP A 155 -69.45 -43.09 42.02
C ASP A 155 -67.98 -43.47 42.28
N SER A 156 -67.71 -44.72 42.66
CA SER A 156 -66.32 -45.16 42.95
C SER A 156 -65.48 -45.37 41.67
N GLY A 157 -66.11 -45.66 40.53
CA GLY A 157 -65.49 -45.66 39.20
C GLY A 157 -65.22 -44.23 38.72
N SER A 158 -66.22 -43.36 38.81
CA SER A 158 -66.16 -41.92 38.48
C SER A 158 -65.05 -41.19 39.24
N LEU A 159 -64.94 -41.38 40.57
CA LEU A 159 -63.85 -40.80 41.36
C LEU A 159 -62.46 -41.34 41.01
N ARG A 160 -62.37 -42.61 40.58
CA ARG A 160 -61.10 -43.22 40.19
C ARG A 160 -60.67 -42.75 38.80
N GLU A 161 -61.63 -42.62 37.88
CA GLU A 161 -61.44 -42.06 36.54
C GLU A 161 -61.06 -40.58 36.62
N LEU A 162 -61.76 -39.77 37.42
CA LEU A 162 -61.39 -38.37 37.67
C LEU A 162 -59.99 -38.23 38.30
N ARG A 163 -59.58 -39.16 39.17
CA ARG A 163 -58.20 -39.19 39.70
C ARG A 163 -57.18 -39.59 38.64
N HIS A 164 -57.53 -40.50 37.73
CA HIS A 164 -56.67 -40.87 36.61
C HIS A 164 -56.55 -39.73 35.59
N GLU A 165 -57.66 -39.07 35.24
CA GLU A 165 -57.68 -37.88 34.38
C GLU A 165 -56.91 -36.72 35.00
N LEU A 166 -57.08 -36.47 36.30
CA LEU A 166 -56.30 -35.46 37.02
C LEU A 166 -54.80 -35.78 36.92
N LYS A 167 -54.41 -37.04 37.16
CA LYS A 167 -53.02 -37.47 37.03
C LYS A 167 -52.50 -37.33 35.59
N GLU A 168 -53.31 -37.66 34.58
CA GLU A 168 -52.93 -37.47 33.18
C GLU A 168 -52.75 -36.00 32.80
N VAL A 169 -53.60 -35.11 33.33
CA VAL A 169 -53.49 -33.67 33.13
C VAL A 169 -52.25 -33.14 33.86
N GLU A 170 -51.97 -33.60 35.08
CA GLU A 170 -50.74 -33.30 35.83
C GLU A 170 -49.49 -33.75 35.07
N ASP A 171 -49.49 -34.96 34.50
CA ASP A 171 -48.37 -35.49 33.72
C ASP A 171 -48.19 -34.73 32.39
N LYS A 172 -49.29 -34.35 31.72
CA LYS A 172 -49.26 -33.49 30.52
C LYS A 172 -48.73 -32.10 30.84
N PHE A 173 -49.15 -31.51 31.96
CA PHE A 173 -48.65 -30.21 32.42
C PHE A 173 -47.16 -30.27 32.75
N ARG A 174 -46.71 -31.33 33.44
CA ARG A 174 -45.29 -31.55 33.74
C ARG A 174 -44.46 -31.68 32.47
N LYS A 175 -44.92 -32.48 31.49
CA LYS A 175 -44.25 -32.60 30.18
C LYS A 175 -44.17 -31.25 29.46
N ALA A 176 -45.27 -30.49 29.43
CA ALA A 176 -45.30 -29.17 28.81
C ALA A 176 -44.35 -28.17 29.49
N MET A 177 -44.23 -28.21 30.83
CA MET A 177 -43.27 -27.38 31.56
C MET A 177 -41.83 -27.74 31.21
N ILE A 178 -41.50 -29.03 31.12
CA ILE A 178 -40.15 -29.49 30.73
C ILE A 178 -39.83 -29.05 29.29
N THR A 179 -40.75 -29.26 28.35
CA THR A 179 -40.52 -28.85 26.96
C THR A 179 -40.44 -27.33 26.82
N ASN A 180 -41.22 -26.58 27.59
CA ASN A 180 -41.15 -25.12 27.59
C ASN A 180 -39.80 -24.62 28.12
N ALA A 181 -39.29 -25.22 29.19
CA ALA A 181 -37.95 -24.92 29.71
C ALA A 181 -36.84 -25.27 28.68
N GLN A 182 -36.97 -26.39 27.97
CA GLN A 182 -36.05 -26.77 26.89
C GLN A 182 -36.07 -25.74 25.74
N LEU A 183 -37.27 -25.30 25.32
CA LEU A 183 -37.43 -24.30 24.27
C LEU A 183 -36.85 -22.94 24.67
N ASP A 184 -36.98 -22.53 25.94
CA ASP A 184 -36.38 -21.29 26.44
C ASP A 184 -34.84 -21.36 26.43
N ASN A 185 -34.26 -22.53 26.73
CA ASN A 185 -32.81 -22.76 26.63
C ASN A 185 -32.33 -22.71 25.18
N GLU A 186 -33.03 -23.40 24.27
CA GLU A 186 -32.72 -23.38 22.82
C GLU A 186 -32.84 -21.97 22.23
N LYS A 187 -33.90 -21.24 22.61
CA LYS A 187 -34.10 -19.84 22.21
C LYS A 187 -32.96 -18.95 22.69
N SER A 188 -32.50 -19.15 23.94
CA SER A 188 -31.38 -18.40 24.50
C SER A 188 -30.09 -18.71 23.73
N ALA A 189 -29.80 -20.00 23.49
CA ALA A 189 -28.64 -20.45 22.70
C ALA A 189 -28.62 -19.86 21.29
N LEU A 190 -29.75 -19.92 20.57
CA LEU A 190 -29.89 -19.34 19.23
C LEU A 190 -29.75 -17.81 19.24
N THR A 191 -30.25 -17.14 20.29
CA THR A 191 -30.10 -15.69 20.43
C THR A 191 -28.61 -15.31 20.53
N TYR A 192 -27.82 -16.05 21.31
CA TYR A 192 -26.37 -15.83 21.38
C TYR A 192 -25.67 -16.11 20.06
N GLN A 193 -26.06 -17.18 19.35
CA GLN A 193 -25.50 -17.47 18.04
C GLN A 193 -25.75 -16.32 17.05
N ILE A 194 -26.95 -15.73 17.08
CA ILE A 194 -27.29 -14.56 16.25
C ILE A 194 -26.42 -13.35 16.63
N GLU A 195 -26.20 -13.09 17.92
CA GLU A 195 -25.33 -12.00 18.37
C GLU A 195 -23.89 -12.20 17.89
N LEU A 196 -23.32 -13.41 18.05
CA LEU A 196 -21.98 -13.73 17.59
C LEU A 196 -21.83 -13.57 16.06
N LEU A 197 -22.84 -13.98 15.30
CA LEU A 197 -22.84 -13.83 13.86
C LEU A 197 -22.95 -12.36 13.42
N LYS A 198 -23.73 -11.53 14.12
CA LYS A 198 -23.78 -10.07 13.87
C LYS A 198 -22.43 -9.42 14.11
N ASP A 199 -21.80 -9.81 15.21
CA ASP A 199 -20.47 -9.38 15.61
C ASP A 199 -19.40 -9.73 14.56
N LYS A 200 -19.43 -10.97 14.04
CA LYS A 200 -18.56 -11.41 12.95
C LYS A 200 -18.85 -10.70 11.62
N LEU A 201 -20.12 -10.44 11.33
CA LEU A 201 -20.52 -9.70 10.13
C LEU A 201 -19.98 -8.27 10.18
N GLN A 202 -20.08 -7.60 11.34
CA GLN A 202 -19.53 -6.27 11.52
C GLN A 202 -18.01 -6.23 11.34
N GLU A 203 -17.28 -7.23 11.82
CA GLU A 203 -15.82 -7.32 11.60
C GLU A 203 -15.47 -7.47 10.12
N LEU A 204 -16.17 -8.36 9.40
CA LEU A 204 -15.97 -8.54 7.97
C LEU A 204 -16.29 -7.27 7.17
N GLU A 205 -17.30 -6.49 7.59
CA GLU A 205 -17.60 -5.18 6.99
C GLU A 205 -16.48 -4.16 7.22
N GLU A 206 -15.94 -4.10 8.44
CA GLU A 206 -14.81 -3.24 8.78
C GLU A 206 -13.53 -3.64 8.00
N GLU A 207 -13.22 -4.93 7.92
CA GLU A 207 -12.12 -5.47 7.12
C GLU A 207 -12.29 -5.17 5.63
N GLN A 208 -13.49 -5.37 5.09
CA GLN A 208 -13.77 -5.04 3.69
C GLN A 208 -13.60 -3.54 3.42
N SER A 209 -14.03 -2.68 4.33
CA SER A 209 -13.85 -1.24 4.22
C SER A 209 -12.36 -0.85 4.25
N GLN A 210 -11.58 -1.48 5.12
CA GLN A 210 -10.14 -1.29 5.22
C GLN A 210 -9.42 -1.75 3.94
N LEU A 211 -9.70 -2.96 3.47
CA LEU A 211 -9.12 -3.49 2.24
C LEU A 211 -9.44 -2.63 1.02
N LYS A 212 -10.67 -2.07 0.95
CA LYS A 212 -11.05 -1.11 -0.10
C LYS A 212 -10.25 0.20 -0.03
N ARG A 213 -9.88 0.67 1.17
CA ARG A 213 -9.03 1.86 1.34
C ARG A 213 -7.60 1.57 0.90
N GLU A 214 -7.02 0.48 1.38
CA GLU A 214 -5.67 0.03 1.02
C GLU A 214 -5.52 -0.20 -0.50
N HIS A 215 -6.52 -0.83 -1.13
CA HIS A 215 -6.52 -0.99 -2.59
C HIS A 215 -6.46 0.37 -3.31
N ARG A 216 -7.24 1.37 -2.89
CA ARG A 216 -7.21 2.71 -3.50
C ARG A 216 -5.85 3.38 -3.33
N GLU A 217 -5.22 3.20 -2.18
CA GLU A 217 -3.89 3.72 -1.90
C GLU A 217 -2.81 3.06 -2.75
N LYS A 218 -2.83 1.72 -2.86
CA LYS A 218 -1.95 0.97 -3.75
C LYS A 218 -2.14 1.33 -5.23
N CYS A 219 -3.37 1.62 -5.67
CA CYS A 219 -3.59 2.15 -7.02
C CYS A 219 -2.93 3.52 -7.21
N ARG A 220 -2.99 4.42 -6.21
CA ARG A 220 -2.33 5.73 -6.28
C ARG A 220 -0.81 5.61 -6.33
N GLU A 221 -0.23 4.76 -5.49
CA GLU A 221 1.20 4.45 -5.51
C GLU A 221 1.62 3.87 -6.86
N HIS A 222 0.84 2.93 -7.41
CA HIS A 222 1.10 2.34 -8.73
C HIS A 222 1.11 3.41 -9.83
N ASP A 223 0.13 4.31 -9.84
CA ASP A 223 0.07 5.40 -10.81
C ASP A 223 1.25 6.37 -10.68
N GLN A 224 1.69 6.67 -9.45
CA GLN A 224 2.89 7.48 -9.21
C GLN A 224 4.16 6.79 -9.72
N LEU A 225 4.36 5.50 -9.39
CA LEU A 225 5.49 4.71 -9.87
C LEU A 225 5.49 4.60 -11.40
N LYS A 226 4.31 4.45 -12.02
CA LYS A 226 4.16 4.44 -13.48
C LYS A 226 4.63 5.75 -14.09
N ARG A 227 4.24 6.90 -13.52
CA ARG A 227 4.71 8.22 -13.98
C ARG A 227 6.23 8.34 -13.86
N LEU A 228 6.81 7.96 -12.71
CA LEU A 228 8.25 7.98 -12.50
C LEU A 228 8.99 7.06 -13.48
N CYS A 229 8.49 5.85 -13.71
CA CYS A 229 9.05 4.92 -14.69
C CYS A 229 9.04 5.51 -16.10
N THR A 230 7.95 6.16 -16.52
CA THR A 230 7.92 6.83 -17.83
C THR A 230 8.89 8.01 -17.92
N LYS A 231 9.10 8.74 -16.83
CA LYS A 231 10.08 9.84 -16.77
C LYS A 231 11.50 9.28 -16.93
N LEU A 232 11.86 8.30 -16.11
CA LEU A 232 13.17 7.65 -16.16
C LEU A 232 13.46 7.00 -17.51
N LYS A 233 12.45 6.42 -18.18
CA LYS A 233 12.60 5.90 -19.55
C LYS A 233 12.97 7.01 -20.54
N ARG A 234 12.28 8.15 -20.50
CA ARG A 234 12.63 9.31 -21.35
C ARG A 234 14.01 9.85 -21.05
N ASP A 235 14.35 9.99 -19.76
CA ASP A 235 15.67 10.49 -19.34
C ASP A 235 16.78 9.53 -19.82
N LEU A 236 16.54 8.22 -19.77
CA LEU A 236 17.44 7.20 -20.30
C LEU A 236 17.59 7.29 -21.82
N GLU A 237 16.49 7.44 -22.56
CA GLU A 237 16.50 7.61 -24.03
C GLU A 237 17.30 8.85 -24.43
N VAL A 238 17.13 9.98 -23.72
CA VAL A 238 17.90 11.20 -23.95
C VAL A 238 19.39 10.96 -23.66
N ALA A 239 19.73 10.37 -22.53
CA ALA A 239 21.12 10.07 -22.18
C ALA A 239 21.79 9.12 -23.19
N GLN A 240 21.06 8.12 -23.69
CA GLN A 240 21.53 7.22 -24.75
C GLN A 240 21.76 7.98 -26.05
N ALA A 241 20.82 8.83 -26.48
CA ALA A 241 20.97 9.64 -27.69
C ALA A 241 22.19 10.58 -27.61
N GLU A 242 22.41 11.24 -26.46
CA GLU A 242 23.60 12.07 -26.27
C GLU A 242 24.90 11.25 -26.27
N LEU A 243 24.90 10.03 -25.72
CA LEU A 243 26.06 9.14 -25.79
C LEU A 243 26.35 8.69 -27.22
N ASP A 244 25.31 8.39 -28.00
CA ASP A 244 25.44 8.02 -29.40
C ASP A 244 25.97 9.18 -30.25
N GLU A 245 25.48 10.41 -30.00
CA GLU A 245 26.02 11.63 -30.62
C GLU A 245 27.50 11.82 -30.28
N ARG A 246 27.88 11.70 -28.99
CA ARG A 246 29.29 11.75 -28.56
C ARG A 246 30.13 10.68 -29.25
N ASN A 247 29.64 9.45 -29.36
CA ASN A 247 30.33 8.35 -30.04
C ASN A 247 30.47 8.60 -31.55
N GLN A 248 29.47 9.20 -32.18
CA GLN A 248 29.51 9.57 -33.59
C GLN A 248 30.56 10.67 -33.82
N LEU A 249 30.58 11.72 -33.00
CA LEU A 249 31.59 12.78 -33.08
C LEU A 249 33.01 12.24 -32.86
N ILE A 250 33.19 11.33 -31.91
CA ILE A 250 34.48 10.64 -31.69
C ILE A 250 34.93 9.93 -32.97
N LYS A 251 34.03 9.19 -33.64
CA LYS A 251 34.33 8.50 -34.90
C LYS A 251 34.63 9.47 -36.05
N GLU A 252 33.82 10.51 -36.22
CA GLU A 252 33.97 11.52 -37.29
C GLU A 252 35.30 12.27 -37.19
N HIS A 253 35.76 12.55 -35.97
CA HIS A 253 37.05 13.16 -35.71
C HIS A 253 38.24 12.18 -35.72
N GLY A 254 38.00 10.90 -36.04
CA GLY A 254 39.03 9.88 -36.12
C GLY A 254 39.73 9.62 -34.78
N LEU A 255 38.97 9.70 -33.68
CA LEU A 255 39.43 9.43 -32.33
C LEU A 255 39.01 8.01 -31.90
N VAL A 256 39.84 7.34 -31.11
CA VAL A 256 39.59 6.03 -30.52
C VAL A 256 39.79 6.12 -29.02
N ILE A 257 38.94 5.43 -28.27
CA ILE A 257 39.04 5.31 -26.82
C ILE A 257 40.03 4.20 -26.51
N VAL A 258 41.14 4.55 -25.88
CA VAL A 258 42.13 3.61 -25.35
C VAL A 258 41.84 3.42 -23.87
N CYS A 259 41.50 2.19 -23.48
CA CYS A 259 41.39 1.81 -22.08
C CYS A 259 42.79 1.57 -21.51
N GLU A 260 43.09 2.20 -20.38
CA GLU A 260 44.23 1.82 -19.56
C GLU A 260 43.86 0.51 -18.85
N GLU A 261 44.53 -0.58 -19.22
CA GLU A 261 44.41 -1.84 -18.47
C GLU A 261 44.86 -1.56 -17.04
N ALA A 262 43.95 -1.81 -16.08
CA ALA A 262 44.26 -1.65 -14.68
C ALA A 262 45.38 -2.61 -14.33
N SER A 263 46.58 -2.06 -14.08
CA SER A 263 47.66 -2.81 -13.46
C SER A 263 47.15 -3.39 -12.13
N GLU A 264 47.17 -4.72 -12.00
CA GLU A 264 46.71 -5.49 -10.83
C GLU A 264 47.57 -5.28 -9.57
N GLU A 265 48.14 -4.11 -9.36
CA GLU A 265 48.97 -3.79 -8.21
C GLU A 265 48.44 -2.54 -7.51
N SER A 266 47.33 -2.70 -6.78
CA SER A 266 46.98 -1.77 -5.71
C SER A 266 46.37 -2.55 -4.54
N ASN A 267 47.26 -3.05 -3.69
CA ASN A 267 46.91 -3.48 -2.35
C ASN A 267 46.66 -2.25 -1.47
N GLY A 268 45.46 -2.18 -0.88
CA GLY A 268 45.19 -1.47 0.38
C GLY A 268 44.66 -0.04 0.25
N ASP A 269 43.34 0.11 0.19
CA ASP A 269 42.49 0.68 1.26
C ASP A 269 41.10 0.95 0.70
N ILE A 270 40.07 0.35 1.31
CA ILE A 270 38.71 0.30 0.78
C ILE A 270 37.94 1.53 1.27
N SER A 271 38.04 2.62 0.51
CA SER A 271 37.09 3.74 0.56
C SER A 271 36.04 3.54 -0.54
N VAL A 272 34.80 3.23 -0.14
CA VAL A 272 33.69 2.68 -0.94
C VAL A 272 33.03 3.67 -1.92
N ASN A 273 33.74 4.69 -2.44
CA ASN A 273 33.13 5.72 -3.32
C ASN A 273 33.78 5.91 -4.70
N SER A 274 34.61 5.00 -5.17
CA SER A 274 35.06 5.00 -6.58
C SER A 274 35.28 3.59 -7.08
N LEU A 275 34.19 2.99 -7.57
CA LEU A 275 34.26 1.79 -8.38
C LEU A 275 35.16 2.10 -9.59
N GLY A 276 36.31 1.43 -9.64
CA GLY A 276 37.39 1.67 -10.59
C GLY A 276 36.93 1.50 -12.04
N THR A 277 36.47 2.58 -12.64
CA THR A 277 36.36 2.65 -14.09
C THR A 277 37.79 2.71 -14.64
N PRO A 278 38.20 1.79 -15.53
CA PRO A 278 39.51 1.88 -16.17
C PRO A 278 39.62 3.25 -16.81
N LYS A 279 40.75 3.94 -16.59
CA LYS A 279 40.97 5.26 -17.16
C LYS A 279 40.90 5.14 -18.68
N LYS A 280 40.05 5.95 -19.29
CA LYS A 280 39.82 5.96 -20.75
C LYS A 280 40.42 7.24 -21.31
N SER A 281 41.29 7.11 -22.29
CA SER A 281 41.93 8.23 -22.96
C SER A 281 41.50 8.27 -24.43
N LEU A 282 41.14 9.46 -24.92
CA LEU A 282 40.82 9.68 -26.33
C LEU A 282 42.08 10.02 -27.11
N VAL A 283 42.39 9.22 -28.13
CA VAL A 283 43.61 9.36 -28.94
C VAL A 283 43.24 9.26 -30.42
N LYS A 284 43.92 10.01 -31.30
CA LYS A 284 43.75 9.85 -32.76
C LYS A 284 44.08 8.42 -33.21
N ILE A 285 43.34 7.90 -34.21
CA ILE A 285 43.54 6.55 -34.77
C ILE A 285 45.00 6.31 -35.15
N GLU A 286 45.64 7.26 -35.83
CA GLU A 286 47.04 7.16 -36.26
C GLU A 286 47.99 6.98 -35.07
N ASN A 287 47.80 7.76 -34.01
CA ASN A 287 48.63 7.69 -32.80
C ASN A 287 48.38 6.38 -32.02
N ALA A 288 47.15 5.88 -32.01
CA ALA A 288 46.82 4.60 -31.39
C ALA A 288 47.51 3.43 -32.11
N GLN A 289 47.54 3.44 -33.45
CA GLN A 289 48.26 2.45 -34.26
C GLN A 289 49.77 2.49 -34.06
N LEU A 290 50.36 3.68 -33.96
CA LEU A 290 51.80 3.83 -33.67
C LEU A 290 52.19 3.26 -32.29
N LEU A 291 51.25 3.25 -31.35
CA LEU A 291 51.44 2.75 -29.98
C LEU A 291 50.94 1.32 -29.79
N GLU A 292 50.46 0.64 -30.84
CA GLU A 292 49.86 -0.70 -30.77
C GLU A 292 50.88 -1.79 -30.36
N ASN A 293 52.16 -1.60 -30.72
CA ASN A 293 53.23 -2.55 -30.44
C ASN A 293 53.88 -2.39 -29.04
N GLY A 294 53.44 -1.39 -28.26
CA GLY A 294 53.95 -1.17 -26.91
C GLY A 294 53.18 -2.00 -25.89
N VAL A 295 53.88 -2.59 -24.92
CA VAL A 295 53.25 -3.26 -23.77
C VAL A 295 53.22 -2.28 -22.59
N GLY A 296 52.09 -2.21 -21.88
CA GLY A 296 51.91 -1.36 -20.71
C GLY A 296 51.00 -0.15 -20.95
N THR A 297 50.88 0.71 -19.94
CA THR A 297 49.99 1.88 -19.96
C THR A 297 50.34 2.84 -21.09
N LEU A 298 49.38 3.69 -21.46
CA LEU A 298 49.58 4.67 -22.53
C LEU A 298 50.84 5.53 -22.29
N ASP A 299 51.08 5.93 -21.05
CA ASP A 299 52.25 6.71 -20.65
C ASP A 299 53.57 5.94 -20.83
N ILE A 300 53.60 4.65 -20.51
CA ILE A 300 54.78 3.79 -20.72
C ILE A 300 55.08 3.66 -22.21
N ARG A 301 54.05 3.46 -23.04
CA ARG A 301 54.20 3.33 -24.50
C ARG A 301 54.70 4.63 -25.13
N LEU A 302 54.15 5.78 -24.72
CA LEU A 302 54.62 7.09 -25.13
C LEU A 302 56.07 7.36 -24.71
N SER A 303 56.44 7.01 -23.48
CA SER A 303 57.81 7.16 -22.99
C SER A 303 58.82 6.35 -23.81
N LYS A 304 58.46 5.10 -24.16
CA LYS A 304 59.30 4.23 -25.01
C LYS A 304 59.46 4.80 -26.42
N PHE A 305 58.36 5.23 -27.04
CA PHE A 305 58.39 5.86 -28.36
C PHE A 305 59.26 7.14 -28.36
N MET A 306 59.15 7.96 -27.32
CA MET A 306 59.99 9.15 -27.15
C MET A 306 61.47 8.82 -26.96
N LYS A 307 61.80 7.68 -26.37
CA LYS A 307 63.18 7.21 -26.26
C LYS A 307 63.73 6.77 -27.62
N GLU A 308 63.00 5.93 -28.34
CA GLU A 308 63.37 5.49 -29.70
C GLU A 308 63.54 6.68 -30.65
N LYS A 309 62.67 7.69 -30.55
CA LYS A 309 62.80 8.94 -31.29
C LYS A 309 64.12 9.66 -30.98
N ARG A 310 64.50 9.79 -29.70
CA ARG A 310 65.77 10.44 -29.31
C ARG A 310 66.98 9.65 -29.83
N ASP A 311 66.96 8.33 -29.71
CA ASP A 311 68.05 7.47 -30.18
C ASP A 311 68.26 7.62 -31.71
N LEU A 312 67.16 7.69 -32.49
CA LEU A 312 67.22 7.96 -33.93
C LEU A 312 67.66 9.40 -34.26
N GLU A 313 67.25 10.39 -33.47
CA GLU A 313 67.72 11.77 -33.62
C GLU A 313 69.23 11.87 -33.40
N ASP A 314 69.77 11.16 -32.40
CA ASP A 314 71.20 11.07 -32.13
C ASP A 314 71.94 10.38 -33.29
N GLU A 315 71.40 9.29 -33.83
CA GLU A 315 71.96 8.62 -35.02
C GLU A 315 71.95 9.53 -36.25
N ILE A 316 70.87 10.29 -36.49
CA ILE A 316 70.81 11.31 -37.55
C ILE A 316 71.86 12.41 -37.32
N CYS A 317 72.07 12.85 -36.07
CA CYS A 317 73.10 13.84 -35.76
C CYS A 317 74.51 13.29 -36.03
N HIS A 318 74.77 12.04 -35.64
CA HIS A 318 76.03 11.36 -35.94
C HIS A 318 76.25 11.23 -37.46
N LEU A 319 75.27 10.72 -38.20
CA LEU A 319 75.34 10.59 -39.67
C LEU A 319 75.45 11.95 -40.36
N LYS A 320 74.81 13.00 -39.86
CA LYS A 320 74.98 14.37 -40.36
C LYS A 320 76.37 14.89 -40.11
N LEU A 321 76.96 14.61 -38.95
CA LEU A 321 78.34 14.98 -38.63
C LEU A 321 79.30 14.24 -39.58
N GLU A 322 79.12 12.94 -39.77
CA GLU A 322 79.90 12.13 -40.71
C GLU A 322 79.74 12.61 -42.17
N LEU A 323 78.52 12.96 -42.56
CA LEU A 323 78.25 13.54 -43.89
C LEU A 323 78.81 14.95 -44.03
N GLU A 324 78.85 15.77 -42.97
CA GLU A 324 79.50 17.08 -42.96
C GLU A 324 81.03 16.94 -42.92
N GLU A 325 81.57 15.88 -42.34
CA GLU A 325 82.98 15.50 -42.46
C GLU A 325 83.31 15.09 -43.90
N GLU A 326 82.47 14.28 -44.55
CA GLU A 326 82.59 13.96 -45.98
C GLU A 326 82.32 15.17 -46.90
N ARG A 327 81.40 16.04 -46.51
CA ARG A 327 81.15 17.29 -47.22
C ARG A 327 82.25 18.30 -46.98
N SER A 328 82.91 18.36 -45.82
CA SER A 328 84.07 19.24 -45.58
C SER A 328 85.33 18.69 -46.26
N ARG A 329 85.42 17.36 -46.42
CA ARG A 329 86.33 16.74 -47.39
C ARG A 329 86.03 17.22 -48.83
N LYS A 330 84.75 17.39 -49.20
CA LYS A 330 84.32 17.95 -50.52
C LYS A 330 84.27 19.50 -50.62
N ARG A 331 84.07 20.23 -49.52
CA ARG A 331 83.84 21.70 -49.41
C ARG A 331 85.12 22.49 -49.11
N LYS A 332 86.28 21.86 -49.27
CA LYS A 332 87.41 22.59 -49.88
C LYS A 332 87.10 23.00 -51.33
N SER A 333 86.01 22.50 -51.93
CA SER A 333 85.44 22.98 -53.19
C SER A 333 84.10 23.68 -52.94
N HIS A 334 84.05 24.96 -53.31
CA HIS A 334 82.82 25.76 -53.53
C HIS A 334 82.12 26.32 -52.29
N SER A 335 82.50 27.58 -52.03
CA SER A 335 81.88 28.56 -51.14
C SER A 335 80.85 29.45 -51.89
N ILE A 336 79.98 30.10 -51.11
CA ILE A 336 79.38 31.46 -51.30
C ILE A 336 77.93 31.58 -51.83
N SER A 337 77.23 32.51 -51.17
CA SER A 337 76.09 33.38 -51.55
C SER A 337 74.68 32.85 -51.25
N SER A 338 73.88 33.45 -50.36
CA SER A 338 73.42 34.85 -50.14
C SER A 338 72.10 35.17 -50.85
N THR A 339 71.31 36.02 -50.17
CA THR A 339 70.35 37.03 -50.66
C THR A 339 68.83 36.78 -50.50
N ASN A 340 68.26 37.51 -49.53
CA ASN A 340 67.09 38.39 -49.53
C ASN A 340 65.87 38.16 -50.45
N GLY A 341 64.68 38.36 -49.85
CA GLY A 341 63.68 39.31 -50.38
C GLY A 341 62.23 38.79 -50.50
N PRO A 342 61.23 39.42 -49.84
CA PRO A 342 59.83 38.98 -49.81
C PRO A 342 59.00 39.49 -51.00
N MET A 343 57.90 38.80 -51.33
CA MET A 343 57.01 39.12 -52.45
C MET A 343 55.54 39.21 -52.04
N SER A 344 54.90 40.27 -52.56
CA SER A 344 53.49 40.36 -53.00
C SER A 344 52.39 40.55 -51.93
N ASP A 345 51.89 41.80 -51.84
CA ASP A 345 50.83 42.29 -50.93
C ASP A 345 49.52 42.66 -51.68
N TYR A 346 49.29 42.12 -52.89
CA TYR A 346 48.16 42.53 -53.75
C TYR A 346 47.08 41.45 -53.98
N ASP A 347 47.24 40.25 -53.44
CA ASP A 347 46.27 39.14 -53.59
C ASP A 347 45.35 38.96 -52.35
N ILE A 348 45.75 39.52 -51.21
CA ILE A 348 45.08 39.33 -49.91
C ILE A 348 43.73 40.06 -49.84
N ASP A 349 43.61 41.24 -50.46
CA ASP A 349 42.41 42.08 -50.39
C ASP A 349 41.21 41.50 -51.18
N SER A 350 41.47 40.83 -52.30
CA SER A 350 40.40 40.22 -53.11
C SER A 350 39.84 38.96 -52.44
N ASP A 351 40.70 38.15 -51.80
CA ASP A 351 40.29 36.95 -51.08
C ASP A 351 39.58 37.30 -49.76
N LEU A 352 40.06 38.31 -49.01
CA LEU A 352 39.35 38.79 -47.81
C LEU A 352 37.94 39.29 -48.12
N GLN A 353 37.75 39.96 -49.26
CA GLN A 353 36.45 40.50 -49.65
C GLN A 353 35.48 39.41 -50.11
N ARG A 354 36.00 38.33 -50.71
CA ARG A 354 35.22 37.16 -51.13
C ARG A 354 34.84 36.29 -49.94
N ASP A 355 35.77 36.09 -49.00
CA ASP A 355 35.53 35.39 -47.73
C ASP A 355 34.52 36.15 -46.86
N GLY A 356 34.64 37.49 -46.77
CA GLY A 356 33.68 38.33 -46.06
C GLY A 356 32.25 38.20 -46.62
N ASN A 357 32.09 38.15 -47.93
CA ASN A 357 30.78 37.95 -48.57
C ASN A 357 30.23 36.54 -48.38
N SER A 358 31.09 35.52 -48.35
CA SER A 358 30.72 34.13 -48.03
C SER A 358 30.22 34.00 -46.59
N LEU A 359 30.98 34.53 -45.63
CA LEU A 359 30.59 34.60 -44.22
C LEU A 359 29.27 35.36 -44.03
N LEU A 360 29.08 36.47 -44.73
CA LEU A 360 27.84 37.24 -44.66
C LEU A 360 26.62 36.45 -45.18
N ALA A 361 26.80 35.64 -46.23
CA ALA A 361 25.75 34.76 -46.74
C ALA A 361 25.40 33.65 -45.73
N ASP A 362 26.42 33.06 -45.10
CA ASP A 362 26.26 32.07 -44.04
C ASP A 362 25.51 32.63 -42.82
N TYR A 363 25.86 33.83 -42.36
CA TYR A 363 25.16 34.48 -41.24
C TYR A 363 23.71 34.82 -41.60
N LYS A 364 23.43 35.24 -42.83
CA LYS A 364 22.05 35.47 -43.30
C LYS A 364 21.23 34.19 -43.32
N PHE A 365 21.81 33.09 -43.80
CA PHE A 365 21.12 31.79 -43.80
C PHE A 365 20.84 31.29 -42.38
N ARG A 366 21.82 31.40 -41.47
CA ARG A 366 21.64 31.04 -40.05
C ARG A 366 20.59 31.91 -39.37
N ALA A 367 20.57 33.22 -39.64
CA ALA A 367 19.56 34.12 -39.13
C ALA A 367 18.16 33.74 -39.63
N GLN A 368 18.01 33.47 -40.93
CA GLN A 368 16.74 33.06 -41.51
C GLN A 368 16.24 31.71 -40.95
N LYS A 369 17.14 30.76 -40.72
CA LYS A 369 16.80 29.49 -40.06
C LYS A 369 16.35 29.70 -38.61
N ALA A 370 17.06 30.54 -37.86
CA ALA A 370 16.66 30.89 -36.50
C ALA A 370 15.31 31.61 -36.46
N GLU A 371 15.02 32.49 -37.42
CA GLU A 371 13.71 33.14 -37.55
C GLU A 371 12.58 32.12 -37.83
N GLN A 372 12.82 31.14 -38.69
CA GLN A 372 11.88 30.05 -38.94
C GLN A 372 11.64 29.23 -37.67
N ASP A 373 12.70 28.85 -36.95
CA ASP A 373 12.61 28.09 -35.71
C ASP A 373 11.82 28.87 -34.65
N VAL A 374 12.06 30.18 -34.50
CA VAL A 374 11.28 31.06 -33.62
C VAL A 374 9.79 31.06 -33.99
N ALA A 375 9.45 31.15 -35.28
CA ALA A 375 8.05 31.10 -35.72
C ALA A 375 7.38 29.75 -35.37
N THR A 376 8.11 28.62 -35.51
CA THR A 376 7.58 27.31 -35.12
C THR A 376 7.37 27.19 -33.61
N LEU A 377 8.32 27.70 -32.81
CA LEU A 377 8.22 27.71 -31.34
C LEU A 377 7.08 28.62 -30.86
N GLN A 378 6.84 29.75 -31.52
CA GLN A 378 5.69 30.60 -31.20
C GLN A 378 4.35 29.88 -31.46
N ALA A 379 4.25 29.11 -32.55
CA ALA A 379 3.05 28.32 -32.83
C ALA A 379 2.83 27.20 -31.80
N THR A 380 3.88 26.55 -31.32
CA THR A 380 3.77 25.53 -30.27
C THR A 380 3.38 26.16 -28.92
N VAL A 381 3.96 27.30 -28.56
CA VAL A 381 3.59 28.07 -27.36
C VAL A 381 2.11 28.44 -27.40
N ALA A 382 1.60 29.02 -28.49
CA ALA A 382 0.19 29.39 -28.61
C ALA A 382 -0.77 28.19 -28.43
N ARG A 383 -0.38 27.01 -28.93
CA ARG A 383 -1.14 25.77 -28.75
C ARG A 383 -1.14 25.30 -27.29
N LEU A 384 0.03 25.36 -26.63
CA LEU A 384 0.18 24.99 -25.23
C LEU A 384 -0.59 25.95 -24.32
N GLU A 385 -0.52 27.25 -24.57
CA GLU A 385 -1.31 28.26 -23.86
C GLU A 385 -2.81 27.98 -23.97
N SER A 386 -3.29 27.66 -25.18
CA SER A 386 -4.69 27.26 -25.40
C SER A 386 -5.07 26.00 -24.61
N GLN A 387 -4.15 25.05 -24.48
CA GLN A 387 -4.36 23.82 -23.69
C GLN A 387 -4.41 24.12 -22.19
N VAL A 388 -3.52 24.99 -21.69
CA VAL A 388 -3.51 25.44 -20.29
C VAL A 388 -4.84 26.12 -19.93
N VAL A 389 -5.35 27.01 -20.79
CA VAL A 389 -6.64 27.67 -20.57
C VAL A 389 -7.78 26.65 -20.45
N ARG A 390 -7.82 25.64 -21.33
CA ARG A 390 -8.84 24.58 -21.26
C ARG A 390 -8.74 23.75 -19.98
N TYR A 391 -7.54 23.36 -19.57
CA TYR A 391 -7.36 22.58 -18.35
C TYR A 391 -7.69 23.39 -17.09
N LYS A 392 -7.35 24.69 -17.05
CA LYS A 392 -7.76 25.57 -15.96
C LYS A 392 -9.28 25.65 -15.84
N ALA A 393 -9.98 25.90 -16.95
CA ALA A 393 -11.44 25.96 -16.95
C ALA A 393 -12.09 24.62 -16.54
N ALA A 394 -11.51 23.48 -16.96
CA ALA A 394 -11.97 22.16 -16.52
C ALA A 394 -11.74 21.92 -15.02
N SER A 395 -10.59 22.36 -14.47
CA SER A 395 -10.29 22.28 -13.04
C SER A 395 -11.27 23.11 -12.22
N GLU A 396 -11.49 24.38 -12.60
CA GLU A 396 -12.44 25.28 -11.93
C GLU A 396 -13.87 24.73 -11.95
N ALA A 397 -14.29 24.10 -13.07
CA ALA A 397 -15.60 23.44 -13.16
C ALA A 397 -15.70 22.23 -12.22
N SER A 398 -14.63 21.44 -12.10
CA SER A 398 -14.57 20.29 -11.20
C SER A 398 -14.60 20.72 -9.73
N GLU A 399 -13.87 21.77 -9.36
CA GLU A 399 -13.87 22.33 -7.99
C GLU A 399 -15.27 22.80 -7.58
N LYS A 400 -15.96 23.55 -8.46
CA LYS A 400 -17.35 23.96 -8.23
C LYS A 400 -18.28 22.77 -8.03
N LEU A 401 -18.13 21.71 -8.83
CA LEU A 401 -18.93 20.49 -8.69
C LEU A 401 -18.65 19.81 -7.33
N GLU A 402 -17.39 19.73 -6.91
CA GLU A 402 -17.02 19.17 -5.62
C GLU A 402 -17.63 19.95 -4.44
N GLU A 403 -17.62 21.28 -4.49
CA GLU A 403 -18.26 22.13 -3.48
C GLU A 403 -19.77 21.87 -3.39
N THR A 404 -20.45 21.75 -4.53
CA THR A 404 -21.89 21.42 -4.55
C THR A 404 -22.16 20.06 -3.92
N LEU A 405 -21.38 19.03 -4.27
CA LEU A 405 -21.50 17.69 -3.69
C LEU A 405 -21.21 17.68 -2.18
N LYS A 406 -20.23 18.45 -1.71
CA LYS A 406 -19.97 18.63 -0.26
C LYS A 406 -21.18 19.25 0.45
N SER A 407 -21.83 20.24 -0.16
CA SER A 407 -23.02 20.86 0.40
C SER A 407 -24.22 19.90 0.43
N GLU A 408 -24.42 19.11 -0.62
CA GLU A 408 -25.48 18.10 -0.72
C GLU A 408 -25.26 16.97 0.29
N LYS A 409 -24.02 16.48 0.43
CA LYS A 409 -23.68 15.48 1.43
C LYS A 409 -24.05 15.95 2.84
N ARG A 410 -23.70 17.19 3.20
CA ARG A 410 -24.06 17.76 4.52
C ARG A 410 -25.57 17.87 4.68
N LYS A 411 -26.30 18.24 3.64
CA LYS A 411 -27.77 18.33 3.65
C LYS A 411 -28.40 16.94 3.87
N LEU A 412 -28.03 15.95 3.06
CA LEU A 412 -28.52 14.58 3.18
C LEU A 412 -28.16 13.95 4.53
N GLN A 413 -26.99 14.27 5.08
CA GLN A 413 -26.60 13.78 6.40
C GLN A 413 -27.48 14.35 7.53
N ARG A 414 -27.91 15.62 7.41
CA ARG A 414 -28.89 16.19 8.36
C ARG A 414 -30.25 15.53 8.18
N GLU A 415 -30.74 15.41 6.95
CA GLU A 415 -32.02 14.76 6.66
C GLU A 415 -32.07 13.31 7.14
N ALA A 416 -30.96 12.57 7.04
CA ALA A 416 -30.84 11.22 7.56
C ALA A 416 -30.94 11.18 9.10
N ARG A 417 -30.27 12.09 9.81
CA ARG A 417 -30.38 12.21 11.27
C ARG A 417 -31.81 12.56 11.70
N ASP A 418 -32.45 13.49 11.00
CA ASP A 418 -33.83 13.89 11.28
C ASP A 418 -34.83 12.75 10.98
N ALA A 419 -34.53 11.89 10.00
CA ALA A 419 -35.33 10.70 9.71
C ALA A 419 -35.16 9.62 10.78
N ILE A 420 -33.93 9.39 11.27
CA ILE A 420 -33.64 8.46 12.37
C ILE A 420 -34.37 8.91 13.64
N SER A 421 -34.25 10.18 14.02
CA SER A 421 -34.94 10.73 15.20
C SER A 421 -36.46 10.55 15.10
N ARG A 422 -37.06 10.77 13.91
CA ARG A 422 -38.49 10.50 13.68
C ARG A 422 -38.85 9.02 13.78
N ALA A 423 -37.97 8.13 13.34
CA ALA A 423 -38.19 6.69 13.49
C ALA A 423 -38.20 6.27 14.96
N GLU A 424 -37.23 6.76 15.76
CA GLU A 424 -37.16 6.51 17.20
C GLU A 424 -38.41 7.03 17.94
N GLU A 425 -38.91 8.22 17.60
CA GLU A 425 -40.17 8.76 18.14
C GLU A 425 -41.38 7.86 17.82
N LEU A 426 -41.46 7.35 16.58
CA LEU A 426 -42.53 6.43 16.18
C LEU A 426 -42.41 5.07 16.86
N GLU A 427 -41.20 4.54 17.01
CA GLU A 427 -40.93 3.28 17.70
C GLU A 427 -41.33 3.35 19.18
N THR A 428 -40.98 4.44 19.87
CA THR A 428 -41.38 4.65 21.28
C THR A 428 -42.90 4.78 21.41
N SER A 429 -43.56 5.55 20.53
CA SER A 429 -45.02 5.63 20.47
C SER A 429 -45.68 4.26 20.25
N ASN A 430 -45.17 3.49 19.30
CA ASN A 430 -45.67 2.15 19.00
C ASN A 430 -45.50 1.21 20.20
N LEU A 431 -44.35 1.25 20.87
CA LEU A 431 -44.10 0.49 22.10
C LEU A 431 -45.10 0.85 23.20
N HIS A 432 -45.45 2.12 23.37
CA HIS A 432 -46.48 2.55 24.32
C HIS A 432 -47.87 1.99 23.95
N LEU A 433 -48.23 2.00 22.67
CA LEU A 433 -49.50 1.45 22.18
C LEU A 433 -49.57 -0.06 22.38
N LEU A 434 -48.49 -0.79 22.09
CA LEU A 434 -48.39 -2.24 22.32
C LEU A 434 -48.60 -2.58 23.80
N LYS A 435 -47.90 -1.89 24.71
CA LYS A 435 -48.08 -2.06 26.17
C LYS A 435 -49.53 -1.82 26.61
N ARG A 436 -50.21 -0.82 26.03
CA ARG A 436 -51.63 -0.54 26.34
C ARG A 436 -52.54 -1.65 25.81
N LEU A 437 -52.26 -2.14 24.62
CA LEU A 437 -53.00 -3.23 23.99
C LEU A 437 -52.85 -4.54 24.78
N ASP A 438 -51.66 -4.84 25.29
CA ASP A 438 -51.43 -6.02 26.13
C ASP A 438 -52.17 -5.94 27.47
N LYS A 439 -52.23 -4.75 28.10
CA LYS A 439 -53.08 -4.53 29.28
C LYS A 439 -54.55 -4.81 28.99
N LEU A 440 -55.07 -4.36 27.84
CA LEU A 440 -56.45 -4.62 27.44
C LEU A 440 -56.70 -6.10 27.14
N LYS A 441 -55.75 -6.79 26.49
CA LYS A 441 -55.82 -8.25 26.27
C LYS A 441 -55.87 -9.00 27.59
N ASN A 442 -55.03 -8.63 28.55
CA ASN A 442 -55.01 -9.25 29.87
C ASN A 442 -56.33 -9.01 30.62
N ALA A 443 -56.86 -7.78 30.61
CA ALA A 443 -58.16 -7.46 31.21
C ALA A 443 -59.32 -8.23 30.56
N LYS A 444 -59.28 -8.40 29.24
CA LYS A 444 -60.25 -9.25 28.53
C LYS A 444 -60.14 -10.72 28.96
N SER A 445 -58.92 -11.23 29.06
CA SER A 445 -58.65 -12.62 29.48
C SER A 445 -59.13 -12.88 30.91
N THR A 446 -58.94 -11.93 31.84
CA THR A 446 -59.46 -12.04 33.21
C THR A 446 -60.98 -12.05 33.24
N LEU A 447 -61.65 -11.15 32.51
CA LEU A 447 -63.11 -11.13 32.42
C LEU A 447 -63.68 -12.43 31.82
N LEU A 448 -63.00 -13.00 30.83
CA LEU A 448 -63.39 -14.29 30.24
C LEU A 448 -63.20 -15.47 31.18
N LYS A 449 -62.35 -15.37 32.21
CA LYS A 449 -62.21 -16.40 33.25
C LYS A 449 -63.27 -16.28 34.35
N GLU A 450 -63.89 -15.12 34.48
CA GLU A 450 -64.95 -14.83 35.48
C GLU A 450 -66.37 -15.14 34.95
N LEU A 451 -66.52 -15.28 33.63
CA LEU A 451 -67.71 -15.78 32.94
C LEU A 451 -67.65 -17.31 32.81
#